data_AF-A0A5B9WLT8-F1
#
_entry.id   AF-A0A5B9WLT8-F1
#
_cell.length_a   1.000
_cell.length_b   1.000
_cell.length_c   1.000
_cell.angle_alpha   90.00
_cell.angle_beta   90.00
_cell.angle_gamma   90.00
#
_symmetry.space_group_name_H-M   'P 1'
#
loop_
_entity.id
_entity.type
_entity.pdbx_description
1 polymer ?
#
loop_
_entity_poly.entity_id
_entity_poly.type
_entity_poly.pdbx_seq_one_letter_code
_entity_poly.pdbx_strand_id
1 'polypeptide(L)'
;MTIRNITTEDTLPLRRDVLYPHWQLEQVRVDHDDEGWHFGLYEGKELVTVVSLFISGPAAQFRKLATAAHYRGKGYGKRMMQHLREVCLRHGVRTLWCNARDSAETFYLQLGFTRTSDIFYKDDIAFYKMEINLKAPDTGRFNIIPAIDIIDGKCVRLTQGDYDQKKVYNEHPLEVAKEFENSGIKRLHLVDLDGAKKGAVVNWKVLETIAGKTGMVIDFGGGIKSDKDVAIVFESGAAMATIGSVAVKQPELFFHWLKTYGAEKMFLGADVKEEKIAVGGWLETTELSVFDFLKANKEKGVTQVFCTDIAKDGLLQGASTDLYRKIIENVPGIQLTASGGVSHIGDVEELKEAGLAGVIIGKAIYEGRITLAELKKFI
;
A
#
# COMPACT_ATOMS: atom_id res chain seq x y z
N MET A 1 -14.72 -9.45 18.70
CA MET A 1 -13.38 -10.08 18.57
C MET A 1 -12.22 -9.14 18.89
N THR A 2 -11.33 -9.49 19.83
CA THR A 2 -10.09 -8.74 20.14
C THR A 2 -8.91 -9.70 20.37
N ILE A 3 -7.71 -9.39 19.86
CA ILE A 3 -6.48 -10.14 20.15
C ILE A 3 -5.67 -9.38 21.21
N ARG A 4 -5.10 -10.10 22.18
CA ARG A 4 -4.32 -9.54 23.29
C ARG A 4 -3.13 -10.43 23.60
N ASN A 5 -2.09 -9.84 24.20
CA ASN A 5 -1.05 -10.62 24.87
C ASN A 5 -1.66 -11.29 26.10
N ILE A 6 -1.30 -12.55 26.33
CA ILE A 6 -1.72 -13.35 27.48
C ILE A 6 -0.50 -14.04 28.11
N THR A 7 -0.69 -14.66 29.27
CA THR A 7 0.39 -15.42 29.94
C THR A 7 0.52 -16.83 29.37
N THR A 8 1.61 -17.53 29.70
CA THR A 8 1.73 -18.96 29.39
C THR A 8 0.55 -19.74 29.97
N GLU A 9 0.21 -19.46 31.23
CA GLU A 9 -0.84 -20.12 32.01
C GLU A 9 -2.20 -19.99 31.32
N ASP A 10 -2.53 -18.81 30.78
CA ASP A 10 -3.78 -18.56 30.06
C ASP A 10 -3.91 -19.45 28.81
N THR A 11 -2.79 -19.86 28.21
CA THR A 11 -2.82 -20.68 26.99
C THR A 11 -3.09 -22.16 27.26
N LEU A 12 -2.64 -22.69 28.41
CA LEU A 12 -2.56 -24.13 28.66
C LEU A 12 -3.91 -24.86 28.55
N PRO A 13 -5.03 -24.35 29.11
CA PRO A 13 -6.31 -25.03 29.03
C PRO A 13 -6.75 -25.27 27.59
N LEU A 14 -6.70 -24.23 26.75
CA LEU A 14 -7.16 -24.35 25.37
C LEU A 14 -6.19 -25.19 24.53
N ARG A 15 -4.88 -25.12 24.77
CA ARG A 15 -3.92 -26.01 24.10
C ARG A 15 -4.21 -27.48 24.43
N ARG A 16 -4.47 -27.81 25.71
CA ARG A 16 -4.83 -29.17 26.15
C ARG A 16 -6.11 -29.62 25.46
N ASP A 17 -7.19 -28.88 25.65
CA ASP A 17 -8.53 -29.31 25.22
C ASP A 17 -8.64 -29.48 23.71
N VAL A 18 -7.88 -28.70 22.93
CA VAL A 18 -7.94 -28.71 21.47
C VAL A 18 -6.91 -29.66 20.86
N LEU A 19 -5.68 -29.69 21.38
CA LEU A 19 -4.56 -30.38 20.74
C LEU A 19 -4.24 -31.72 21.40
N TYR A 20 -4.36 -31.84 22.72
CA TYR A 20 -3.98 -33.02 23.51
C TYR A 20 -4.97 -33.26 24.68
N PRO A 21 -6.23 -33.66 24.41
CA PRO A 21 -7.28 -33.70 25.44
C PRO A 21 -6.99 -34.65 26.62
N HIS A 22 -6.09 -35.63 26.41
CA HIS A 22 -5.72 -36.63 27.41
C HIS A 22 -4.50 -36.24 28.25
N TRP A 23 -3.87 -35.09 27.96
CA TRP A 23 -2.67 -34.64 28.66
C TRP A 23 -3.02 -33.76 29.87
N GLN A 24 -2.17 -33.77 30.89
CA GLN A 24 -2.21 -32.78 31.96
C GLN A 24 -1.70 -31.43 31.46
N LEU A 25 -2.12 -30.31 32.08
CA LEU A 25 -1.76 -28.95 31.63
C LEU A 25 -0.24 -28.76 31.48
N GLU A 26 0.52 -29.28 32.44
CA GLU A 26 1.99 -29.18 32.45
C GLU A 26 2.64 -29.88 31.25
N GLN A 27 2.07 -30.99 30.79
CA GLN A 27 2.59 -31.73 29.63
C GLN A 27 2.41 -30.95 28.32
N VAL A 28 1.51 -29.95 28.29
CA VAL A 28 1.21 -29.20 27.07
C VAL A 28 2.14 -27.99 26.88
N ARG A 29 2.96 -27.66 27.90
CA ARG A 29 4.03 -26.68 27.80
C ARG A 29 5.01 -27.05 26.68
N VAL A 30 5.72 -26.05 26.17
CA VAL A 30 6.81 -26.24 25.19
C VAL A 30 8.13 -25.76 25.75
N ASP A 31 9.24 -26.19 25.15
CA ASP A 31 10.56 -25.71 25.53
C ASP A 31 10.62 -24.19 25.43
N HIS A 32 11.13 -23.55 26.50
CA HIS A 32 11.20 -22.10 26.67
C HIS A 32 9.84 -21.39 26.60
N ASP A 33 8.73 -22.03 26.99
CA ASP A 33 7.38 -21.47 26.86
C ASP A 33 7.27 -20.05 27.41
N ASP A 34 7.82 -19.81 28.61
CA ASP A 34 7.74 -18.52 29.31
C ASP A 34 8.58 -17.39 28.66
N GLU A 35 9.44 -17.73 27.70
CA GLU A 35 10.17 -16.76 26.87
C GLU A 35 9.37 -16.39 25.59
N GLY A 36 8.28 -17.12 25.33
CA GLY A 36 7.43 -16.95 24.17
C GLY A 36 6.50 -15.75 24.25
N TRP A 37 6.07 -15.26 23.09
CA TRP A 37 5.03 -14.25 22.99
C TRP A 37 3.70 -14.96 22.80
N HIS A 38 2.81 -14.86 23.78
CA HIS A 38 1.53 -15.56 23.75
C HIS A 38 0.38 -14.62 23.40
N PHE A 39 -0.47 -15.06 22.47
CA PHE A 39 -1.60 -14.29 21.99
C PHE A 39 -2.91 -15.06 22.21
N GLY A 40 -3.90 -14.36 22.75
CA GLY A 40 -5.27 -14.82 22.91
C GLY A 40 -6.24 -14.00 22.08
N LEU A 41 -7.07 -14.66 21.27
CA LEU A 41 -8.19 -14.04 20.57
C LEU A 41 -9.46 -14.30 21.37
N TYR A 42 -10.15 -13.22 21.74
CA TYR A 42 -11.38 -13.24 22.51
C TYR A 42 -12.61 -12.89 21.67
N GLU A 43 -13.71 -13.62 21.87
CA GLU A 43 -15.06 -13.24 21.46
C GLU A 43 -15.85 -12.80 22.69
N GLY A 44 -16.16 -11.51 22.81
CA GLY A 44 -16.64 -10.95 24.06
C GLY A 44 -15.62 -11.16 25.19
N LYS A 45 -15.98 -11.98 26.18
CA LYS A 45 -15.11 -12.34 27.31
C LYS A 45 -14.48 -13.74 27.17
N GLU A 46 -14.87 -14.52 26.17
CA GLU A 46 -14.43 -15.91 25.99
C GLU A 46 -13.12 -15.97 25.18
N LEU A 47 -12.13 -16.72 25.66
CA LEU A 47 -10.88 -16.97 24.94
C LEU A 47 -11.10 -18.10 23.93
N VAL A 48 -11.11 -17.77 22.64
CA VAL A 48 -11.51 -18.72 21.57
C VAL A 48 -10.35 -19.24 20.75
N THR A 49 -9.20 -18.55 20.71
CA THR A 49 -7.99 -19.01 20.02
C THR A 49 -6.74 -18.58 20.75
N VAL A 50 -5.77 -19.49 20.89
CA VAL A 50 -4.44 -19.20 21.45
C VAL A 50 -3.33 -19.59 20.49
N VAL A 51 -2.20 -18.91 20.57
CA VAL A 51 -0.96 -19.27 19.87
C VAL A 51 0.26 -18.67 20.59
N SER A 52 1.41 -19.31 20.43
CA SER A 52 2.69 -18.84 20.98
C SER A 52 3.69 -18.61 19.86
N LEU A 53 4.40 -17.50 19.90
CA LEU A 53 5.38 -17.08 18.91
C LEU A 53 6.77 -16.96 19.55
N PHE A 54 7.76 -17.59 18.92
CA PHE A 54 9.16 -17.59 19.36
C PHE A 54 10.01 -16.99 18.25
N ILE A 55 10.59 -15.83 18.50
CA ILE A 55 11.38 -15.08 17.51
C ILE A 55 12.87 -15.39 17.70
N SER A 56 13.55 -15.73 16.61
CA SER A 56 14.99 -16.02 16.59
C SER A 56 15.61 -15.38 15.34
N GLY A 57 16.10 -14.15 15.50
CA GLY A 57 16.68 -13.37 14.40
C GLY A 57 15.67 -13.13 13.27
N PRO A 58 15.99 -13.46 12.00
CA PRO A 58 15.10 -13.21 10.86
C PRO A 58 13.98 -14.25 10.71
N ALA A 59 13.86 -15.22 11.64
CA ALA A 59 12.84 -16.26 11.60
C ALA A 59 12.03 -16.29 12.90
N ALA A 60 10.77 -16.69 12.81
CA ALA A 60 9.95 -16.96 13.98
C ALA A 60 9.21 -18.28 13.80
N GLN A 61 9.16 -19.05 14.88
CA GLN A 61 8.33 -20.24 14.96
C GLN A 61 7.07 -19.92 15.74
N PHE A 62 5.89 -20.23 15.21
CA PHE A 62 4.69 -20.29 16.03
C PHE A 62 4.37 -21.73 16.41
N ARG A 63 3.88 -21.91 17.63
CA ARG A 63 3.57 -23.21 18.23
C ARG A 63 2.18 -23.18 18.85
N LYS A 64 1.57 -24.37 18.93
CA LYS A 64 0.32 -24.63 19.67
C LYS A 64 -0.85 -23.69 19.31
N LEU A 65 -1.01 -23.38 18.01
CA LEU A 65 -2.21 -22.70 17.51
C LEU A 65 -3.44 -23.59 17.77
N ALA A 66 -4.36 -23.11 18.62
CA ALA A 66 -5.52 -23.87 19.05
C ALA A 66 -6.76 -22.98 19.02
N THR A 67 -7.78 -23.37 18.23
CA THR A 67 -9.10 -22.75 18.21
C THR A 67 -10.12 -23.72 18.78
N ALA A 68 -10.93 -23.24 19.73
CA ALA A 68 -11.98 -24.03 20.38
C ALA A 68 -12.93 -24.67 19.35
N ALA A 69 -13.37 -25.90 19.61
CA ALA A 69 -14.06 -26.74 18.63
C ALA A 69 -15.32 -26.08 18.03
N HIS A 70 -16.14 -25.43 18.86
CA HIS A 70 -17.36 -24.70 18.48
C HIS A 70 -17.12 -23.41 17.69
N TYR A 71 -15.86 -22.99 17.55
CA TYR A 71 -15.44 -21.82 16.78
C TYR A 71 -14.61 -22.15 15.53
N ARG A 72 -14.34 -23.43 15.25
CA ARG A 72 -13.63 -23.85 14.03
C ARG A 72 -14.46 -23.49 12.78
N GLY A 73 -13.77 -23.20 11.67
CA GLY A 73 -14.41 -22.81 10.40
C GLY A 73 -14.95 -21.38 10.34
N LYS A 74 -14.94 -20.62 11.44
CA LYS A 74 -15.46 -19.24 11.52
C LYS A 74 -14.38 -18.15 11.30
N GLY A 75 -13.19 -18.53 10.82
CA GLY A 75 -12.12 -17.59 10.46
C GLY A 75 -11.19 -17.13 11.59
N TYR A 76 -11.40 -17.54 12.85
CA TYR A 76 -10.55 -17.14 13.99
C TYR A 76 -9.07 -17.50 13.82
N GLY A 77 -8.78 -18.73 13.37
CA GLY A 77 -7.41 -19.15 13.09
C GLY A 77 -6.74 -18.29 12.01
N LYS A 78 -7.46 -17.96 10.93
CA LYS A 78 -6.96 -17.06 9.88
C LYS A 78 -6.65 -15.66 10.43
N ARG A 79 -7.52 -15.13 11.29
CA ARG A 79 -7.32 -13.83 11.94
C ARG A 79 -6.12 -13.82 12.88
N MET A 80 -5.93 -14.90 13.65
CA MET A 80 -4.74 -15.06 14.49
C MET A 80 -3.47 -15.12 13.63
N MET A 81 -3.49 -15.85 12.51
CA MET A 81 -2.35 -15.90 11.59
C MET A 81 -2.02 -14.54 10.97
N GLN A 82 -3.02 -13.72 10.63
CA GLN A 82 -2.79 -12.33 10.16
C GLN A 82 -2.08 -11.50 11.23
N HIS A 83 -2.54 -11.57 12.48
CA HIS A 83 -1.90 -10.88 13.60
C HIS A 83 -0.45 -11.31 13.81
N LEU A 84 -0.15 -12.61 13.74
CA LEU A 84 1.22 -13.11 13.86
C LEU A 84 2.13 -12.57 12.74
N ARG A 85 1.63 -12.43 11.51
CA ARG A 85 2.39 -11.82 10.41
C ARG A 85 2.73 -10.37 10.73
N GLU A 86 1.76 -9.58 11.18
CA GLU A 86 1.97 -8.17 11.57
C GLU A 86 3.02 -8.05 12.68
N VAL A 87 2.92 -8.89 13.72
CA VAL A 87 3.92 -8.93 14.81
C VAL A 87 5.30 -9.26 14.25
N CYS A 88 5.42 -10.35 13.50
CA CYS A 88 6.69 -10.78 12.90
C CYS A 88 7.33 -9.66 12.07
N LEU A 89 6.54 -8.97 11.24
CA LEU A 89 7.02 -7.90 10.38
C LEU A 89 7.51 -6.68 11.17
N ARG A 90 6.82 -6.30 12.26
CA ARG A 90 7.30 -5.25 13.19
C ARG A 90 8.62 -5.62 13.87
N HIS A 91 8.92 -6.91 14.00
CA HIS A 91 10.14 -7.41 14.63
C HIS A 91 11.21 -7.86 13.61
N GLY A 92 11.09 -7.49 12.33
CA GLY A 92 12.09 -7.78 11.31
C GLY A 92 12.18 -9.26 10.92
N VAL A 93 11.20 -10.07 11.27
CA VAL A 93 11.12 -11.49 10.91
C VAL A 93 10.70 -11.61 9.44
N ARG A 94 11.49 -12.36 8.68
CA ARG A 94 11.30 -12.65 7.24
C ARG A 94 10.71 -14.02 6.97
N THR A 95 10.85 -14.95 7.91
CA THR A 95 10.33 -16.32 7.76
C THR A 95 9.48 -16.68 8.96
N LEU A 96 8.20 -16.98 8.73
CA LEU A 96 7.32 -17.54 9.76
C LEU A 96 7.10 -19.01 9.47
N TRP A 97 7.27 -19.86 10.48
CA TRP A 97 7.17 -21.30 10.30
C TRP A 97 6.52 -22.02 11.48
N CYS A 98 6.05 -23.24 11.22
CA CYS A 98 5.55 -24.13 12.25
C CYS A 98 5.80 -25.61 11.91
N ASN A 99 5.58 -26.46 12.91
CA ASN A 99 5.37 -27.88 12.71
C ASN A 99 3.86 -28.12 12.63
N ALA A 100 3.32 -28.17 11.42
CA ALA A 100 1.91 -28.39 11.16
C ALA A 100 1.58 -29.87 11.30
N ARG A 101 0.47 -30.21 11.98
CA ARG A 101 -0.09 -31.57 11.92
C ARG A 101 -0.57 -31.84 10.50
N ASP A 102 -0.49 -33.09 10.06
CA ASP A 102 -1.02 -33.52 8.76
C ASP A 102 -2.48 -33.09 8.55
N SER A 103 -3.31 -33.24 9.58
CA SER A 103 -4.72 -32.80 9.59
C SER A 103 -4.94 -31.28 9.45
N ALA A 104 -3.90 -30.46 9.58
CA ALA A 104 -3.94 -29.01 9.45
C ALA A 104 -3.22 -28.48 8.19
N GLU A 105 -2.66 -29.36 7.35
CA GLU A 105 -1.88 -28.94 6.17
C GLU A 105 -2.68 -28.04 5.23
N THR A 106 -3.91 -28.45 4.87
CA THR A 106 -4.78 -27.68 3.97
C THR A 106 -5.03 -26.25 4.47
N PHE A 107 -5.15 -26.05 5.80
CA PHE A 107 -5.33 -24.72 6.38
C PHE A 107 -4.11 -23.82 6.12
N TYR A 108 -2.89 -24.35 6.29
CA TYR A 108 -1.68 -23.57 6.08
C TYR A 108 -1.39 -23.34 4.59
N LEU A 109 -1.65 -24.32 3.71
CA LEU A 109 -1.56 -24.15 2.27
C LEU A 109 -2.48 -23.03 1.77
N GLN A 110 -3.73 -22.97 2.27
CA GLN A 110 -4.67 -21.87 1.95
C GLN A 110 -4.19 -20.49 2.42
N LEU A 111 -3.30 -20.45 3.42
CA LEU A 111 -2.67 -19.21 3.88
C LEU A 111 -1.38 -18.88 3.12
N GLY A 112 -0.94 -19.73 2.18
CA GLY A 112 0.28 -19.53 1.39
C GLY A 112 1.55 -20.04 2.07
N PHE A 113 1.44 -20.89 3.08
CA PHE A 113 2.60 -21.65 3.57
C PHE A 113 2.94 -22.74 2.56
N THR A 114 4.20 -23.17 2.59
CA THR A 114 4.73 -24.26 1.77
C THR A 114 5.34 -25.32 2.66
N ARG A 115 5.27 -26.59 2.25
CA ARG A 115 5.95 -27.69 2.94
C ARG A 115 7.45 -27.61 2.68
N THR A 116 8.26 -27.69 3.74
CA THR A 116 9.73 -27.63 3.66
C THR A 116 10.43 -28.83 4.29
N SER A 117 9.68 -29.85 4.74
CA SER A 117 10.23 -31.12 5.21
C SER A 117 9.38 -32.31 4.75
N ASP A 118 9.97 -33.50 4.81
CA ASP A 118 9.23 -34.76 4.83
C ASP A 118 8.39 -34.90 6.11
N ILE A 119 7.52 -35.91 6.15
CA ILE A 119 6.72 -36.26 7.33
C ILE A 119 7.66 -36.65 8.47
N PHE A 120 7.40 -36.16 9.68
CA PHE A 120 7.98 -36.71 10.90
C PHE A 120 6.93 -36.89 11.98
N TYR A 121 7.20 -37.76 12.96
CA TYR A 121 6.23 -38.14 13.98
C TYR A 121 6.64 -37.66 15.37
N LYS A 122 5.65 -37.23 16.16
CA LYS A 122 5.78 -36.98 17.60
C LYS A 122 4.54 -37.55 18.29
N ASP A 123 4.74 -38.44 19.26
CA ASP A 123 3.65 -39.12 19.99
C ASP A 123 2.60 -39.73 19.04
N ASP A 124 3.06 -40.45 18.02
CA ASP A 124 2.25 -41.06 16.95
C ASP A 124 1.42 -40.08 16.08
N ILE A 125 1.68 -38.78 16.20
CA ILE A 125 1.06 -37.74 15.37
C ILE A 125 2.02 -37.33 14.26
N ALA A 126 1.53 -37.35 13.02
CA ALA A 126 2.28 -36.92 11.83
C ALA A 126 2.33 -35.39 11.71
N PHE A 127 3.52 -34.87 11.38
CA PHE A 127 3.80 -33.45 11.20
C PHE A 127 4.62 -33.17 9.93
N TYR A 128 4.51 -31.93 9.45
CA TYR A 128 5.39 -31.32 8.46
C TYR A 128 5.96 -30.01 9.00
N LYS A 129 7.17 -29.66 8.58
CA LYS A 129 7.63 -28.28 8.64
C LYS A 129 6.95 -27.50 7.52
N MET A 130 6.27 -26.42 7.88
CA MET A 130 5.64 -25.51 6.94
C MET A 130 6.13 -24.09 7.17
N GLU A 131 6.45 -23.39 6.08
CA GLU A 131 7.06 -22.06 6.12
C GLU A 131 6.37 -21.11 5.15
N ILE A 132 6.32 -19.83 5.53
CA ILE A 132 5.98 -18.73 4.64
C ILE A 132 7.06 -17.65 4.74
N ASN A 133 7.50 -17.17 3.57
CA ASN A 133 8.29 -15.96 3.49
C ASN A 133 7.37 -14.77 3.77
N LEU A 134 7.60 -14.14 4.92
CA LEU A 134 7.00 -12.87 5.24
C LEU A 134 7.71 -11.79 4.41
N LYS A 135 7.06 -11.41 3.33
CA LYS A 135 7.27 -10.07 2.80
C LYS A 135 6.65 -9.12 3.82
N ALA A 136 7.31 -8.00 4.11
CA ALA A 136 6.61 -6.87 4.72
C ALA A 136 5.26 -6.68 3.97
N PRO A 137 4.18 -6.16 4.60
CA PRO A 137 3.21 -5.44 3.76
C PRO A 137 4.08 -4.57 2.87
N ASP A 138 3.85 -4.59 1.56
CA ASP A 138 4.65 -3.78 0.66
C ASP A 138 4.52 -2.34 1.15
N THR A 139 5.44 -1.91 2.02
CA THR A 139 5.72 -0.54 2.37
C THR A 139 6.50 -0.05 1.17
N GLY A 140 5.79 -0.11 0.02
CA GLY A 140 6.32 -0.20 -1.32
C GLY A 140 7.57 0.64 -1.39
N ARG A 141 8.68 0.00 -1.78
CA ARG A 141 9.97 0.66 -2.05
C ARG A 141 9.73 2.13 -2.32
N PHE A 142 10.14 3.01 -1.40
CA PHE A 142 9.76 4.43 -1.43
C PHE A 142 9.95 4.99 -2.84
N ASN A 143 8.83 5.27 -3.52
CA ASN A 143 8.85 5.51 -4.96
C ASN A 143 9.18 6.96 -5.25
N ILE A 144 10.24 7.19 -6.03
CA ILE A 144 10.47 8.49 -6.67
C ILE A 144 9.67 8.52 -7.96
N ILE A 145 8.71 9.45 -8.05
CA ILE A 145 7.77 9.55 -9.16
C ILE A 145 7.90 10.97 -9.77
N PRO A 146 8.81 11.21 -10.72
CA PRO A 146 8.83 12.48 -11.43
C PRO A 146 7.50 12.70 -12.16
N ALA A 147 7.09 13.97 -12.26
CA ALA A 147 5.87 14.37 -12.94
C ALA A 147 6.16 15.04 -14.29
N ILE A 148 5.39 14.68 -15.32
CA ILE A 148 5.31 15.39 -16.59
C ILE A 148 3.87 15.86 -16.76
N ASP A 149 3.66 17.17 -16.80
CA ASP A 149 2.39 17.77 -17.15
C ASP A 149 2.40 18.10 -18.65
N ILE A 150 1.31 17.80 -19.37
CA ILE A 150 1.20 17.94 -20.82
C ILE A 150 0.14 18.98 -21.19
N ILE A 151 0.55 19.96 -22.01
CA ILE A 151 -0.34 20.85 -22.78
C ILE A 151 0.18 20.92 -24.21
N ASP A 152 -0.71 20.79 -25.19
CA ASP A 152 -0.40 20.81 -26.63
C ASP A 152 0.72 19.81 -27.02
N GLY A 153 0.78 18.66 -26.33
CA GLY A 153 1.81 17.63 -26.52
C GLY A 153 3.19 17.98 -25.96
N LYS A 154 3.35 19.07 -25.21
CA LYS A 154 4.64 19.55 -24.65
C LYS A 154 4.70 19.37 -23.13
N CYS A 155 5.92 19.23 -22.58
CA CYS A 155 6.15 19.27 -21.13
C CYS A 155 6.02 20.69 -20.61
N VAL A 156 5.07 20.88 -19.71
CA VAL A 156 4.78 22.19 -19.14
C VAL A 156 4.74 22.13 -17.61
N ARG A 157 4.59 23.31 -17.00
CA ARG A 157 4.15 23.43 -15.63
C ARG A 157 3.26 24.66 -15.50
N LEU A 158 2.26 24.52 -14.65
CA LEU A 158 1.40 25.62 -14.21
C LEU A 158 1.86 26.09 -12.83
N THR A 159 1.80 27.40 -12.58
CA THR A 159 1.94 27.92 -11.22
C THR A 159 0.60 27.75 -10.50
N GLN A 160 0.56 26.92 -9.44
CA GLN A 160 -0.65 26.65 -8.66
C GLN A 160 -1.87 26.19 -9.51
N GLY A 161 -1.62 25.48 -10.62
CA GLY A 161 -2.68 25.00 -11.51
C GLY A 161 -3.29 26.06 -12.45
N ASP A 162 -2.74 27.28 -12.49
CA ASP A 162 -3.21 28.35 -13.37
C ASP A 162 -2.74 28.15 -14.82
N TYR A 163 -3.69 27.91 -15.74
CA TYR A 163 -3.43 27.68 -17.17
C TYR A 163 -2.88 28.91 -17.90
N ASP A 164 -3.14 30.11 -17.39
CA ASP A 164 -2.63 31.35 -17.98
C ASP A 164 -1.17 31.60 -17.57
N GLN A 165 -0.69 30.91 -16.52
CA GLN A 165 0.69 30.94 -16.03
C GLN A 165 1.44 29.66 -16.39
N LYS A 166 1.53 29.38 -17.68
CA LYS A 166 2.19 28.22 -18.26
C LYS A 166 3.67 28.50 -18.58
N LYS A 167 4.57 27.63 -18.12
CA LYS A 167 5.97 27.55 -18.59
C LYS A 167 6.17 26.25 -19.34
N VAL A 168 6.75 26.32 -20.54
CA VAL A 168 7.18 25.13 -21.31
C VAL A 168 8.60 24.78 -20.87
N TYR A 169 8.82 23.56 -20.42
CA TYR A 169 10.15 23.06 -20.03
C TYR A 169 10.85 22.29 -21.15
N ASN A 170 10.08 21.51 -21.91
CA ASN A 170 10.61 20.75 -23.03
C ASN A 170 9.47 20.52 -24.05
N GLU A 171 9.77 20.59 -25.34
CA GLU A 171 8.78 20.33 -26.40
C GLU A 171 8.58 18.83 -26.68
N HIS A 172 9.44 17.97 -26.12
CA HIS A 172 9.50 16.54 -26.39
C HIS A 172 9.40 15.72 -25.09
N PRO A 173 8.18 15.35 -24.65
CA PRO A 173 7.97 14.58 -23.43
C PRO A 173 8.71 13.25 -23.35
N LEU A 174 8.94 12.60 -24.49
CA LEU A 174 9.73 11.38 -24.56
C LEU A 174 11.17 11.57 -24.12
N GLU A 175 11.81 12.70 -24.43
CA GLU A 175 13.19 12.97 -24.03
C GLU A 175 13.29 13.07 -22.52
N VAL A 176 12.37 13.84 -21.91
CA VAL A 176 12.28 13.99 -20.45
C VAL A 176 12.03 12.64 -19.76
N ALA A 177 11.11 11.82 -20.29
CA ALA A 177 10.86 10.48 -19.73
C ALA A 177 12.11 9.58 -19.82
N LYS A 178 12.86 9.63 -20.93
CA LYS A 178 14.12 8.88 -21.08
C LYS A 178 15.20 9.38 -20.12
N GLU A 179 15.29 10.67 -19.85
CA GLU A 179 16.22 11.21 -18.85
C GLU A 179 15.93 10.65 -17.45
N PHE A 180 14.66 10.56 -17.06
CA PHE A 180 14.24 9.94 -15.81
C PHE A 180 14.58 8.45 -15.80
N GLU A 181 14.23 7.70 -16.85
CA GLU A 181 14.54 6.27 -16.97
C GLU A 181 16.06 5.99 -16.91
N ASN A 182 16.86 6.76 -17.65
CA ASN A 182 18.32 6.64 -17.68
C ASN A 182 18.95 6.93 -16.30
N SER A 183 18.25 7.67 -15.44
CA SER A 183 18.64 7.91 -14.06
C SER A 183 18.26 6.77 -13.12
N GLY A 184 17.62 5.71 -13.63
CA GLY A 184 17.20 4.51 -12.89
C GLY A 184 15.77 4.57 -12.37
N ILE A 185 15.08 5.71 -12.54
CA ILE A 185 13.70 5.90 -12.07
C ILE A 185 12.76 4.95 -12.82
N LYS A 186 11.85 4.31 -12.08
CA LYS A 186 10.93 3.30 -12.62
C LYS A 186 9.48 3.76 -12.76
N ARG A 187 9.09 4.83 -12.06
CA ARG A 187 7.71 5.35 -12.06
C ARG A 187 7.65 6.69 -12.78
N LEU A 188 6.53 6.98 -13.43
CA LEU A 188 6.26 8.28 -14.04
C LEU A 188 4.80 8.67 -13.77
N HIS A 189 4.59 9.88 -13.26
CA HIS A 189 3.28 10.51 -13.15
C HIS A 189 3.06 11.41 -14.38
N LEU A 190 2.13 11.02 -15.26
CA LEU A 190 1.88 11.72 -16.53
C LEU A 190 0.49 12.37 -16.51
N VAL A 191 0.43 13.69 -16.61
CA VAL A 191 -0.83 14.44 -16.45
C VAL A 191 -1.20 15.14 -17.75
N ASP A 192 -2.34 14.78 -18.32
CA ASP A 192 -2.97 15.46 -19.45
C ASP A 192 -3.79 16.65 -18.98
N LEU A 193 -3.19 17.84 -18.99
CA LEU A 193 -3.87 19.06 -18.57
C LEU A 193 -4.89 19.54 -19.62
N ASP A 194 -4.65 19.30 -20.92
CA ASP A 194 -5.68 19.54 -21.93
C ASP A 194 -6.91 18.68 -21.67
N GLY A 195 -6.69 17.41 -21.33
CA GLY A 195 -7.73 16.47 -20.99
C GLY A 195 -8.44 16.85 -19.69
N ALA A 196 -7.71 17.28 -18.67
CA ALA A 196 -8.29 17.78 -17.43
C ALA A 196 -9.24 18.97 -17.68
N LYS A 197 -8.82 19.93 -18.51
CA LYS A 197 -9.64 21.10 -18.89
C LYS A 197 -10.84 20.73 -19.77
N LYS A 198 -10.64 19.86 -20.77
CA LYS A 198 -11.68 19.44 -21.72
C LYS A 198 -12.67 18.44 -21.11
N GLY A 199 -12.24 17.67 -20.12
CA GLY A 199 -13.02 16.59 -19.52
C GLY A 199 -13.10 15.32 -20.37
N ALA A 200 -12.09 15.05 -21.20
CA ALA A 200 -11.92 13.83 -21.97
C ALA A 200 -10.42 13.63 -22.23
N VAL A 201 -9.94 12.41 -22.43
CA VAL A 201 -8.51 12.17 -22.71
C VAL A 201 -8.11 12.77 -24.07
N VAL A 202 -7.06 13.61 -24.09
CA VAL A 202 -6.57 14.32 -25.28
C VAL A 202 -5.19 13.81 -25.70
N ASN A 203 -4.24 13.78 -24.76
CA ASN A 203 -2.83 13.54 -25.04
C ASN A 203 -2.43 12.05 -24.98
N TRP A 204 -3.34 11.14 -25.33
CA TRP A 204 -3.09 9.68 -25.31
C TRP A 204 -1.94 9.26 -26.25
N LYS A 205 -1.71 9.97 -27.37
CA LYS A 205 -0.58 9.71 -28.27
C LYS A 205 0.79 9.97 -27.61
N VAL A 206 0.84 10.93 -26.68
CA VAL A 206 2.05 11.20 -25.89
C VAL A 206 2.30 10.04 -24.94
N LEU A 207 1.25 9.58 -24.24
CA LEU A 207 1.30 8.39 -23.40
C LEU A 207 1.77 7.16 -24.18
N GLU A 208 1.14 6.85 -25.32
CA GLU A 208 1.50 5.73 -26.19
C GLU A 208 2.97 5.79 -26.62
N THR A 209 3.45 6.98 -26.99
CA THR A 209 4.84 7.18 -27.39
C THR A 209 5.82 6.93 -26.24
N ILE A 210 5.52 7.39 -25.03
CA ILE A 210 6.39 7.21 -23.85
C ILE A 210 6.35 5.74 -23.41
N ALA A 211 5.16 5.15 -23.27
CA ALA A 211 4.97 3.76 -22.86
C ALA A 211 5.63 2.78 -23.84
N GLY A 212 5.57 3.03 -25.15
CA GLY A 212 6.18 2.16 -26.15
C GLY A 212 7.70 2.30 -26.30
N LYS A 213 8.31 3.34 -25.72
CA LYS A 213 9.75 3.67 -25.89
C LYS A 213 10.53 3.80 -24.59
N THR A 214 9.90 3.45 -23.47
CA THR A 214 10.51 3.38 -22.14
C THR A 214 10.00 2.13 -21.42
N GLY A 215 10.73 1.64 -20.42
CA GLY A 215 10.31 0.59 -19.48
C GLY A 215 9.71 1.14 -18.19
N MET A 216 9.29 2.42 -18.18
CA MET A 216 8.72 3.05 -16.99
C MET A 216 7.29 2.55 -16.73
N VAL A 217 6.94 2.43 -15.46
CA VAL A 217 5.58 2.19 -14.98
C VAL A 217 4.87 3.53 -14.86
N ILE A 218 3.99 3.80 -15.82
CA ILE A 218 3.33 5.10 -16.00
C ILE A 218 1.94 5.07 -15.35
N ASP A 219 1.66 6.02 -14.47
CA ASP A 219 0.29 6.39 -14.15
C ASP A 219 -0.12 7.62 -14.95
N PHE A 220 -1.33 7.59 -15.52
CA PHE A 220 -1.83 8.65 -16.40
C PHE A 220 -3.13 9.24 -15.86
N GLY A 221 -3.16 10.57 -15.73
CA GLY A 221 -4.33 11.32 -15.25
C GLY A 221 -4.70 12.46 -16.19
N GLY A 222 -5.90 13.01 -15.99
CA GLY A 222 -6.41 14.14 -16.76
C GLY A 222 -7.52 13.76 -17.74
N GLY A 223 -8.73 14.24 -17.49
CA GLY A 223 -9.87 14.06 -18.41
C GLY A 223 -10.57 12.71 -18.40
N ILE A 224 -10.16 11.77 -17.55
CA ILE A 224 -10.79 10.44 -17.46
C ILE A 224 -12.18 10.56 -16.79
N LYS A 225 -13.26 10.43 -17.57
CA LYS A 225 -14.65 10.59 -17.07
C LYS A 225 -15.60 9.46 -17.46
N SER A 226 -15.18 8.53 -18.31
CA SER A 226 -16.01 7.44 -18.84
C SER A 226 -15.22 6.14 -19.00
N ASP A 227 -15.93 5.01 -19.16
CA ASP A 227 -15.30 3.70 -19.45
C ASP A 227 -14.41 3.75 -20.69
N LYS A 228 -14.82 4.53 -21.70
CA LYS A 228 -14.05 4.74 -22.92
C LYS A 228 -12.72 5.44 -22.64
N ASP A 229 -12.70 6.42 -21.76
CA ASP A 229 -11.47 7.13 -21.39
C ASP A 229 -10.50 6.19 -20.66
N VAL A 230 -11.00 5.38 -19.72
CA VAL A 230 -10.18 4.40 -18.99
C VAL A 230 -9.60 3.37 -19.95
N ALA A 231 -10.40 2.87 -20.91
CA ALA A 231 -9.92 1.96 -21.95
C ALA A 231 -8.81 2.59 -22.79
N ILE A 232 -8.99 3.82 -23.29
CA ILE A 232 -7.96 4.55 -24.06
C ILE A 232 -6.66 4.65 -23.26
N VAL A 233 -6.73 4.98 -21.97
CA VAL A 233 -5.55 5.11 -21.10
C VAL A 233 -4.77 3.80 -20.99
N PHE A 234 -5.45 2.68 -20.72
CA PHE A 234 -4.78 1.38 -20.60
C PHE A 234 -4.31 0.83 -21.96
N GLU A 235 -5.09 1.00 -23.03
CA GLU A 235 -4.72 0.59 -24.39
C GLU A 235 -3.51 1.38 -24.91
N SER A 236 -3.36 2.63 -24.47
CA SER A 236 -2.17 3.47 -24.76
C SER A 236 -0.96 3.12 -23.90
N GLY A 237 -1.05 2.11 -23.02
CA GLY A 237 0.08 1.56 -22.28
C GLY A 237 0.30 2.11 -20.86
N ALA A 238 -0.64 2.87 -20.29
CA ALA A 238 -0.56 3.22 -18.89
C ALA A 238 -0.66 1.96 -18.00
N ALA A 239 0.15 1.91 -16.95
CA ALA A 239 0.05 0.86 -15.94
C ALA A 239 -1.11 1.13 -14.96
N MET A 240 -1.41 2.41 -14.71
CA MET A 240 -2.44 2.87 -13.77
C MET A 240 -3.21 4.06 -14.34
N ALA A 241 -4.49 4.15 -14.00
CA ALA A 241 -5.32 5.33 -14.23
C ALA A 241 -5.39 6.20 -12.97
N THR A 242 -5.03 7.47 -13.10
CA THR A 242 -5.08 8.46 -12.02
C THR A 242 -6.45 9.13 -11.99
N ILE A 243 -7.22 8.85 -10.94
CA ILE A 243 -8.63 9.28 -10.81
C ILE A 243 -8.81 10.14 -9.56
N GLY A 244 -9.23 11.39 -9.73
CA GLY A 244 -9.56 12.30 -8.62
C GLY A 244 -11.04 12.68 -8.60
N SER A 245 -11.42 13.68 -9.42
CA SER A 245 -12.78 14.25 -9.40
C SER A 245 -13.93 13.25 -9.60
N VAL A 246 -13.73 12.18 -10.40
CA VAL A 246 -14.75 11.15 -10.60
C VAL A 246 -14.99 10.34 -9.31
N ALA A 247 -13.94 10.02 -8.56
CA ALA A 247 -14.07 9.27 -7.30
C ALA A 247 -14.89 10.03 -6.25
N VAL A 248 -14.96 11.36 -6.36
CA VAL A 248 -15.76 12.23 -5.49
C VAL A 248 -17.18 12.42 -6.04
N LYS A 249 -17.30 12.80 -7.32
CA LYS A 249 -18.60 13.20 -7.91
C LYS A 249 -19.45 12.02 -8.39
N GLN A 250 -18.81 10.90 -8.74
CA GLN A 250 -19.44 9.69 -9.27
C GLN A 250 -18.77 8.44 -8.67
N PRO A 251 -18.83 8.26 -7.33
CA PRO A 251 -18.08 7.20 -6.64
C PRO A 251 -18.44 5.80 -7.14
N GLU A 252 -19.70 5.55 -7.49
CA GLU A 252 -20.14 4.25 -8.04
C GLU A 252 -19.44 3.90 -9.36
N LEU A 253 -19.19 4.90 -10.23
CA LEU A 253 -18.45 4.71 -11.48
C LEU A 253 -16.97 4.39 -11.18
N PHE A 254 -16.37 5.09 -10.22
CA PHE A 254 -15.00 4.79 -9.79
C PHE A 254 -14.88 3.38 -9.21
N PHE A 255 -15.81 2.95 -8.35
CA PHE A 255 -15.81 1.60 -7.79
C PHE A 255 -16.12 0.53 -8.84
N HIS A 256 -16.91 0.85 -9.86
CA HIS A 256 -17.05 -0.01 -11.02
C HIS A 256 -15.69 -0.25 -11.69
N TRP A 257 -14.92 0.80 -11.97
CA TRP A 257 -13.57 0.65 -12.54
C TRP A 257 -12.61 -0.10 -11.61
N LEU A 258 -12.64 0.20 -10.32
CA LEU A 258 -11.83 -0.50 -9.32
C LEU A 258 -12.07 -2.02 -9.34
N LYS A 259 -13.35 -2.43 -9.44
CA LYS A 259 -13.73 -3.83 -9.53
C LYS A 259 -13.35 -4.46 -10.88
N THR A 260 -13.50 -3.72 -11.98
CA THR A 260 -13.26 -4.21 -13.34
C THR A 260 -11.77 -4.40 -13.61
N TYR A 261 -10.93 -3.45 -13.22
CA TYR A 261 -9.50 -3.43 -13.56
C TYR A 261 -8.58 -3.89 -12.43
N GLY A 262 -9.05 -3.90 -11.18
CA GLY A 262 -8.23 -4.20 -10.00
C GLY A 262 -7.71 -2.96 -9.29
N ALA A 263 -7.45 -3.10 -7.99
CA ALA A 263 -7.03 -1.99 -7.13
C ALA A 263 -5.63 -1.47 -7.48
N GLU A 264 -4.77 -2.34 -8.01
CA GLU A 264 -3.42 -2.02 -8.47
C GLU A 264 -3.39 -1.16 -9.73
N LYS A 265 -4.50 -1.10 -10.47
CA LYS A 265 -4.66 -0.32 -11.71
C LYS A 265 -5.23 1.08 -11.46
N MET A 266 -5.68 1.39 -10.24
CA MET A 266 -6.31 2.66 -9.90
C MET A 266 -5.44 3.43 -8.92
N PHE A 267 -5.04 4.65 -9.31
CA PHE A 267 -4.31 5.56 -8.44
C PHE A 267 -5.24 6.70 -8.03
N LEU A 268 -5.71 6.68 -6.79
CA LEU A 268 -6.70 7.64 -6.31
C LEU A 268 -6.01 8.98 -5.98
N GLY A 269 -6.45 10.05 -6.63
CA GLY A 269 -6.02 11.41 -6.31
C GLY A 269 -6.90 12.06 -5.25
N ALA A 270 -6.27 12.53 -4.18
CA ALA A 270 -6.89 13.31 -3.12
C ALA A 270 -6.24 14.69 -3.05
N ASP A 271 -6.63 15.58 -3.96
CA ASP A 271 -6.18 16.97 -3.89
C ASP A 271 -6.96 17.69 -2.80
N VAL A 272 -6.26 18.46 -1.96
CA VAL A 272 -6.87 19.10 -0.78
C VAL A 272 -6.53 20.58 -0.67
N LYS A 273 -7.47 21.31 -0.08
CA LYS A 273 -7.28 22.64 0.46
C LYS A 273 -7.82 22.65 1.88
N GLU A 274 -6.98 23.01 2.85
CA GLU A 274 -7.35 22.98 4.28
C GLU A 274 -7.91 21.60 4.71
N GLU A 275 -7.25 20.52 4.29
CA GLU A 275 -7.64 19.12 4.58
C GLU A 275 -9.00 18.68 3.99
N LYS A 276 -9.64 19.53 3.17
CA LYS A 276 -10.88 19.23 2.44
C LYS A 276 -10.61 18.91 0.98
N ILE A 277 -11.35 17.95 0.44
CA ILE A 277 -11.19 17.50 -0.95
C ILE A 277 -11.57 18.60 -1.93
N ALA A 278 -10.68 18.83 -2.89
CA ALA A 278 -10.88 19.73 -4.02
C ALA A 278 -11.01 18.94 -5.34
N VAL A 279 -11.86 19.43 -6.24
CA VAL A 279 -12.23 18.78 -7.49
C VAL A 279 -12.28 19.78 -8.64
N GLY A 280 -12.47 19.28 -9.87
CA GLY A 280 -12.63 20.12 -11.06
C GLY A 280 -11.38 20.91 -11.42
N GLY A 281 -10.19 20.34 -11.23
CA GLY A 281 -8.92 21.05 -11.44
C GLY A 281 -8.70 22.14 -10.39
N TRP A 282 -9.03 21.83 -9.12
CA TRP A 282 -8.84 22.70 -7.95
C TRP A 282 -9.76 23.91 -7.86
N LEU A 283 -10.72 24.04 -8.79
CA LEU A 283 -11.67 25.16 -8.84
C LEU A 283 -12.79 25.05 -7.79
N GLU A 284 -13.10 23.84 -7.33
CA GLU A 284 -14.18 23.58 -6.38
C GLU A 284 -13.62 22.87 -5.14
N THR A 285 -13.74 23.50 -3.97
CA THR A 285 -13.44 22.87 -2.68
C THR A 285 -14.73 22.36 -2.07
N THR A 286 -14.78 21.07 -1.74
CA THR A 286 -15.94 20.43 -1.11
C THR A 286 -15.85 20.54 0.41
N GLU A 287 -16.93 20.17 1.12
CA GLU A 287 -16.90 20.03 2.58
C GLU A 287 -16.39 18.65 3.05
N LEU A 288 -16.05 17.75 2.11
CA LEU A 288 -15.61 16.40 2.42
C LEU A 288 -14.16 16.41 2.93
N SER A 289 -13.97 15.93 4.15
CA SER A 289 -12.62 15.74 4.71
C SER A 289 -11.85 14.68 3.95
N VAL A 290 -10.54 14.89 3.78
CA VAL A 290 -9.62 13.90 3.20
C VAL A 290 -9.60 12.60 4.02
N PHE A 291 -9.73 12.67 5.33
CA PHE A 291 -9.69 11.47 6.19
C PHE A 291 -10.91 10.59 5.94
N ASP A 292 -12.11 11.17 5.92
CA ASP A 292 -13.35 10.46 5.66
C ASP A 292 -13.38 9.91 4.24
N PHE A 293 -12.94 10.71 3.26
CA PHE A 293 -12.84 10.29 1.87
C PHE A 293 -11.93 9.06 1.72
N LEU A 294 -10.72 9.11 2.26
CA LEU A 294 -9.76 8.02 2.14
C LEU A 294 -10.18 6.77 2.91
N LYS A 295 -10.79 6.93 4.09
CA LYS A 295 -11.32 5.80 4.86
C LYS A 295 -12.43 5.08 4.09
N ALA A 296 -13.40 5.81 3.55
CA ALA A 296 -14.49 5.24 2.76
C ALA A 296 -13.97 4.50 1.50
N ASN A 297 -13.02 5.10 0.78
CA ASN A 297 -12.42 4.48 -0.40
C ASN A 297 -11.60 3.23 -0.06
N LYS A 298 -10.84 3.26 1.05
CA LYS A 298 -10.08 2.10 1.51
C LYS A 298 -10.96 0.93 1.91
N GLU A 299 -12.10 1.19 2.58
CA GLU A 299 -13.09 0.16 2.91
C GLU A 299 -13.67 -0.52 1.66
N LYS A 300 -13.64 0.17 0.51
CA LYS A 300 -14.06 -0.34 -0.80
C LYS A 300 -12.92 -0.98 -1.61
N GLY A 301 -11.72 -1.08 -1.04
CA GLY A 301 -10.59 -1.82 -1.62
C GLY A 301 -9.53 -0.95 -2.31
N VAL A 302 -9.61 0.39 -2.22
CA VAL A 302 -8.53 1.26 -2.69
C VAL A 302 -7.28 1.05 -1.82
N THR A 303 -6.13 0.90 -2.48
CA THR A 303 -4.84 0.63 -1.82
C THR A 303 -3.83 1.74 -2.04
N GLN A 304 -3.79 2.34 -3.23
CA GLN A 304 -2.82 3.35 -3.64
C GLN A 304 -3.47 4.73 -3.82
N VAL A 305 -2.90 5.73 -3.16
CA VAL A 305 -3.42 7.10 -3.12
C VAL A 305 -2.26 8.07 -3.26
N PHE A 306 -2.44 9.17 -3.99
CA PHE A 306 -1.62 10.37 -3.79
C PHE A 306 -2.45 11.50 -3.22
N CYS A 307 -1.82 12.35 -2.42
CA CYS A 307 -2.45 13.52 -1.85
C CYS A 307 -1.66 14.77 -2.21
N THR A 308 -2.31 15.72 -2.86
CA THR A 308 -1.72 17.03 -3.18
C THR A 308 -2.24 18.08 -2.21
N ASP A 309 -1.35 18.75 -1.50
CA ASP A 309 -1.72 20.00 -0.82
C ASP A 309 -1.61 21.15 -1.82
N ILE A 310 -2.77 21.62 -2.29
CA ILE A 310 -2.85 22.65 -3.33
C ILE A 310 -2.19 23.95 -2.87
N ALA A 311 -2.20 24.25 -1.57
CA ALA A 311 -1.61 25.48 -1.04
C ALA A 311 -0.08 25.49 -1.19
N LYS A 312 0.56 24.32 -1.33
CA LYS A 312 2.01 24.19 -1.51
C LYS A 312 2.44 23.84 -2.94
N ASP A 313 1.52 23.39 -3.79
CA ASP A 313 1.89 22.90 -5.12
C ASP A 313 2.56 23.99 -5.99
N GLY A 314 3.69 23.64 -6.59
CA GLY A 314 4.46 24.54 -7.46
C GLY A 314 5.14 25.73 -6.76
N LEU A 315 5.03 25.86 -5.43
CA LEU A 315 5.62 26.98 -4.68
C LEU A 315 7.06 26.74 -4.19
N LEU A 316 7.52 25.49 -4.15
CA LEU A 316 8.86 25.12 -3.66
C LEU A 316 9.10 25.60 -2.20
N GLN A 317 8.11 25.38 -1.32
CA GLN A 317 8.10 25.81 0.08
C GLN A 317 8.17 24.64 1.09
N GLY A 318 8.49 23.45 0.63
CA GLY A 318 8.51 22.23 1.43
C GLY A 318 7.21 21.44 1.33
N ALA A 319 7.29 20.13 1.54
CA ALA A 319 6.13 19.24 1.45
C ALA A 319 5.16 19.44 2.64
N SER A 320 3.93 18.94 2.53
CA SER A 320 2.94 18.97 3.63
C SER A 320 3.08 17.77 4.55
N THR A 321 4.28 17.55 5.09
CA THR A 321 4.60 16.34 5.87
C THR A 321 3.64 16.11 7.05
N ASP A 322 3.23 17.16 7.75
CA ASP A 322 2.27 17.05 8.86
C ASP A 322 0.89 16.56 8.41
N LEU A 323 0.39 17.04 7.26
CA LEU A 323 -0.84 16.53 6.67
C LEU A 323 -0.71 15.02 6.37
N TYR A 324 0.40 14.62 5.76
CA TYR A 324 0.60 13.22 5.38
C TYR A 324 0.72 12.30 6.59
N ARG A 325 1.40 12.74 7.67
CA ARG A 325 1.45 12.03 8.96
C ARG A 325 0.05 11.81 9.51
N LYS A 326 -0.79 12.86 9.57
CA LYS A 326 -2.20 12.73 10.00
C LYS A 326 -2.96 11.71 9.15
N ILE A 327 -2.78 11.71 7.82
CA ILE A 327 -3.47 10.77 6.94
C ILE A 327 -3.06 9.33 7.25
N ILE A 328 -1.76 9.06 7.39
CA ILE A 328 -1.23 7.72 7.70
C ILE A 328 -1.76 7.22 9.04
N GLU A 329 -1.80 8.09 10.05
CA GLU A 329 -2.33 7.78 11.38
C GLU A 329 -3.82 7.45 11.35
N ASN A 330 -4.62 8.22 10.60
CA ASN A 330 -6.07 8.04 10.52
C ASN A 330 -6.50 6.90 9.59
N VAL A 331 -5.67 6.56 8.59
CA VAL A 331 -6.01 5.58 7.55
C VAL A 331 -4.90 4.50 7.42
N PRO A 332 -4.64 3.71 8.48
CA PRO A 332 -3.45 2.86 8.58
C PRO A 332 -3.41 1.77 7.51
N GLY A 333 -2.31 1.66 6.76
CA GLY A 333 -2.15 0.66 5.69
C GLY A 333 -2.62 1.10 4.31
N ILE A 334 -2.98 2.37 4.13
CA ILE A 334 -3.06 2.99 2.80
C ILE A 334 -1.64 3.27 2.28
N GLN A 335 -1.38 3.03 0.99
CA GLN A 335 -0.11 3.40 0.36
C GLN A 335 -0.19 4.86 -0.12
N LEU A 336 0.20 5.78 0.77
CA LEU A 336 0.13 7.22 0.52
C LEU A 336 1.38 7.73 -0.20
N THR A 337 1.18 8.43 -1.31
CA THR A 337 2.20 9.15 -2.07
C THR A 337 2.02 10.66 -1.87
N ALA A 338 3.09 11.38 -1.52
CA ALA A 338 3.04 12.83 -1.42
C ALA A 338 3.04 13.48 -2.79
N SER A 339 2.33 14.60 -2.94
CA SER A 339 2.34 15.44 -4.14
C SER A 339 2.29 16.91 -3.74
N GLY A 340 3.08 17.76 -4.42
CA GLY A 340 3.13 19.20 -4.16
C GLY A 340 4.11 19.63 -3.05
N GLY A 341 4.59 20.87 -3.15
CA GLY A 341 5.44 21.50 -2.12
C GLY A 341 6.92 21.11 -2.13
N VAL A 342 7.29 19.90 -2.55
CA VAL A 342 8.68 19.39 -2.58
C VAL A 342 9.62 20.42 -3.20
N SER A 343 10.68 20.77 -2.46
CA SER A 343 11.54 21.92 -2.74
C SER A 343 13.02 21.60 -2.74
N HIS A 344 13.46 20.63 -1.93
CA HIS A 344 14.85 20.18 -1.84
C HIS A 344 14.93 18.70 -1.43
N ILE A 345 16.11 18.09 -1.51
CA ILE A 345 16.29 16.66 -1.23
C ILE A 345 15.91 16.25 0.20
N GLY A 346 16.08 17.14 1.18
CA GLY A 346 15.65 16.91 2.56
C GLY A 346 14.14 16.67 2.72
N ASP A 347 13.29 17.26 1.87
CA ASP A 347 11.85 16.99 1.89
C ASP A 347 11.59 15.52 1.54
N VAL A 348 12.33 14.98 0.57
CA VAL A 348 12.22 13.59 0.12
C VAL A 348 12.63 12.62 1.24
N GLU A 349 13.68 12.97 2.00
CA GLU A 349 14.13 12.21 3.18
C GLU A 349 13.05 12.23 4.27
N GLU A 350 12.51 13.40 4.60
CA GLU A 350 11.47 13.55 5.62
C GLU A 350 10.20 12.76 5.26
N LEU A 351 9.77 12.79 4.00
CA LEU A 351 8.60 12.04 3.53
C LEU A 351 8.82 10.53 3.62
N LYS A 352 10.03 10.05 3.31
CA LYS A 352 10.39 8.64 3.48
C LYS A 352 10.36 8.23 4.94
N GLU A 353 10.94 9.04 5.82
CA GLU A 353 10.96 8.80 7.27
C GLU A 353 9.56 8.85 7.89
N ALA A 354 8.67 9.68 7.34
CA ALA A 354 7.26 9.75 7.73
C ALA A 354 6.43 8.53 7.28
N GLY A 355 7.03 7.57 6.56
CA GLY A 355 6.39 6.30 6.22
C GLY A 355 5.52 6.34 4.95
N LEU A 356 5.72 7.34 4.08
CA LEU A 356 5.02 7.39 2.80
C LEU A 356 5.51 6.29 1.84
N ALA A 357 4.65 5.88 0.91
CA ALA A 357 4.95 4.90 -0.14
C ALA A 357 5.73 5.53 -1.33
N GLY A 358 5.75 6.85 -1.43
CA GLY A 358 6.48 7.57 -2.47
C GLY A 358 6.22 9.07 -2.46
N VAL A 359 6.81 9.74 -3.45
CA VAL A 359 6.69 11.17 -3.66
C VAL A 359 6.63 11.49 -5.15
N ILE A 360 5.67 12.33 -5.53
CA ILE A 360 5.56 12.94 -6.84
C ILE A 360 6.38 14.23 -6.86
N ILE A 361 7.34 14.35 -7.78
CA ILE A 361 8.25 15.51 -7.86
C ILE A 361 8.17 16.13 -9.26
N GLY A 362 7.64 17.35 -9.34
CA GLY A 362 7.58 18.12 -10.58
C GLY A 362 8.62 19.24 -10.60
N LYS A 363 8.17 20.47 -10.29
CA LYS A 363 8.94 21.72 -10.46
C LYS A 363 10.35 21.71 -9.86
N ALA A 364 10.59 21.03 -8.73
CA ALA A 364 11.92 21.00 -8.10
C ALA A 364 12.99 20.35 -8.98
N ILE A 365 12.63 19.34 -9.79
CA ILE A 365 13.54 18.73 -10.75
C ILE A 365 13.84 19.70 -11.89
N TYR A 366 12.79 20.28 -12.49
CA TYR A 366 12.94 21.17 -13.64
C TYR A 366 13.67 22.48 -13.34
N GLU A 367 13.57 23.00 -12.12
CA GLU A 367 14.28 24.20 -11.66
C GLU A 367 15.64 23.86 -11.02
N GLY A 368 16.13 22.62 -11.15
CA GLY A 368 17.46 22.20 -10.72
C GLY A 368 17.68 22.20 -9.19
N ARG A 369 16.62 22.27 -8.39
CA ARG A 369 16.71 22.22 -6.93
C ARG A 369 16.93 20.81 -6.39
N ILE A 370 16.49 19.81 -7.14
CA ILE A 370 16.76 18.41 -6.89
C ILE A 370 17.29 17.81 -8.18
N THR A 371 18.50 17.28 -8.13
CA THR A 371 19.10 16.60 -9.28
C THR A 371 18.66 15.13 -9.35
N LEU A 372 18.63 14.57 -10.56
CA LEU A 372 18.36 13.14 -10.74
C LEU A 372 19.42 12.26 -10.06
N ALA A 373 20.65 12.76 -9.94
CA ALA A 373 21.73 12.08 -9.22
C ALA A 373 21.44 11.95 -7.72
N GLU A 374 20.91 13.00 -7.08
CA GLU A 374 20.50 12.94 -5.68
C GLU A 374 19.36 11.95 -5.44
N LEU A 375 18.44 11.82 -6.40
CA LEU A 375 17.31 10.90 -6.30
C LEU A 375 17.71 9.42 -6.37
N LYS A 376 18.86 9.09 -6.97
CA LYS A 376 19.36 7.70 -7.07
C LYS A 376 19.50 7.00 -5.73
N LYS A 377 19.73 7.73 -4.63
CA LYS A 377 19.86 7.14 -3.28
C LYS A 377 18.56 6.51 -2.75
N PHE A 378 17.43 6.77 -3.40
CA PHE A 378 16.12 6.24 -3.03
C PHE A 378 15.64 5.10 -3.91
N ILE A 379 16.35 4.81 -5.01
CA ILE A 379 15.90 3.92 -6.08
C ILE A 379 16.34 2.48 -5.82
#